data_AF-A0A2J7QTE5-F1
#
_entry.id   AF-A0A2J7QTE5-F1
#
_cell.length_a   1.000
_cell.length_b   1.000
_cell.length_c   1.000
_cell.angle_alpha   90.00
_cell.angle_beta   90.00
_cell.angle_gamma   90.00
#
_symmetry.space_group_name_H-M   'P 1'
#
loop_
_entity.id
_entity.type
_entity.pdbx_description
1 polymer ?
#
loop_
_entity_poly.entity_id
_entity_poly.type
_entity_poly.pdbx_seq_one_letter_code
_entity_poly.pdbx_strand_id
1 'polypeptide(L)'
;MGSLSCSAITSLQVLVGILNAFFKTQTPADLSSPAKLRDGETFDFIIAGGGTAGCVLASRLSEVPDWKVLLLEAGGEEPLEADIPAFGQNLKLSALDWQYWTQPQNTSCGGEACQWPRGKVLGGSSTINDMIYNRGNRLDYDHWSDLGNVGWDYENGVLPYFKKSEDNLDPDIARDIKYHSVGGYQSVGRFPYTDENVPNIIKGFQELGYKRVDFNGPHVTGVMHLQATQYKGERRSTNGAYLEPVRRLRNNIRVITNVRVTKILIDKGTKVAHGVEYVGEKDRRFRGKVYAKNDIIVSSGSINSPQLLMLSGIGPKETLETLNIPVIKDLKVGHNLHDHIGAFAVNYFVGNSTRPNSSRDFFRDATLYSRNQRTGPWSGIGSLSVVAYTNSRYANKSMDYPDIQFSTIPSVADSRDSGFCDVDVAVPWCYYNRITFMPAVLRPKCRGYLTINSSDPFARPLIYPNSFCDHQDLDVISDGFKAAVKLADTKVFKDNDFRLDKTPPAGCSHLQFGTDDYWVCAAIQTTHSNYHPVGTCKMGPPTDPDAVVDPQLRVYGVKRLRVIDSSIMPVITSGNTNAPSIMIGEKGADIVKKSYGIKL
;
A
#
# COMPACT_ATOMS: atom_id res chain seq x y z
N MET A 1 13.87 7.93 -43.00
CA MET A 1 15.10 8.26 -42.27
C MET A 1 15.17 9.77 -42.13
N GLY A 2 14.92 10.27 -40.92
CA GLY A 2 15.15 11.65 -40.53
C GLY A 2 15.59 11.60 -39.08
N SER A 3 16.89 11.45 -38.86
CA SER A 3 17.50 11.49 -37.54
C SER A 3 17.45 12.92 -37.02
N LEU A 4 16.48 13.22 -36.17
CA LEU A 4 16.55 14.41 -35.32
C LEU A 4 17.60 14.12 -34.24
N SER A 5 18.70 14.85 -34.28
CA SER A 5 19.74 14.83 -33.25
C SER A 5 19.18 15.41 -31.94
N CYS A 6 19.04 14.55 -30.92
CA CYS A 6 18.78 14.95 -29.53
C CYS A 6 19.99 15.80 -29.08
N SER A 7 19.86 17.12 -29.15
CA SER A 7 20.90 18.07 -28.78
C SER A 7 20.51 18.77 -27.48
N ALA A 8 21.32 18.51 -26.45
CA ALA A 8 21.28 19.01 -25.07
C ALA A 8 20.31 18.30 -24.11
N ILE A 9 20.83 17.29 -23.38
CA ILE A 9 20.30 16.91 -22.07
C ILE A 9 20.35 18.16 -21.19
N THR A 10 19.21 18.59 -20.64
CA THR A 10 19.16 19.75 -19.75
C THR A 10 19.85 19.43 -18.43
N SER A 11 20.46 20.43 -17.78
CA SER A 11 21.04 20.26 -16.44
C SER A 11 20.02 19.72 -15.42
N LEU A 12 18.74 20.05 -15.60
CA LEU A 12 17.63 19.50 -14.82
C LEU A 12 17.46 17.99 -15.02
N GLN A 13 17.54 17.47 -16.25
CA GLN A 13 17.47 16.02 -16.51
C GLN A 13 18.63 15.26 -15.87
N VAL A 14 19.84 15.81 -15.91
CA VAL A 14 20.99 15.21 -15.23
C VAL A 14 20.77 15.15 -13.71
N LEU A 15 20.24 16.23 -13.12
CA LEU A 15 19.95 16.29 -11.68
C LEU A 15 18.88 15.28 -11.24
N VAL A 16 17.76 15.18 -11.97
CA VAL A 16 16.73 14.18 -11.67
C VAL A 16 17.27 12.75 -11.92
N GLY A 17 18.12 12.57 -12.93
CA GLY A 17 18.84 11.32 -13.17
C GLY A 17 19.77 10.90 -12.03
N ILE A 18 20.52 11.84 -11.44
CA ILE A 18 21.38 11.61 -10.28
C ILE A 18 20.54 11.24 -9.04
N LEU A 19 19.45 11.94 -8.78
CA LEU A 19 18.52 11.60 -7.69
C LEU A 19 17.94 10.19 -7.86
N ASN A 20 17.57 9.82 -9.09
CA ASN A 20 17.14 8.46 -9.40
C ASN A 20 18.23 7.39 -9.19
N ALA A 21 19.51 7.75 -9.37
CA ALA A 21 20.61 6.84 -9.06
C ALA A 21 20.71 6.54 -7.55
N PHE A 22 20.43 7.51 -6.68
CA PHE A 22 20.38 7.28 -5.23
C PHE A 22 19.29 6.28 -4.84
N PHE A 23 18.11 6.34 -5.47
CA PHE A 23 17.06 5.34 -5.25
C PHE A 23 17.42 3.93 -5.74
N LYS A 24 18.36 3.82 -6.69
CA LYS A 24 18.88 2.53 -7.17
C LYS A 24 19.96 1.95 -6.24
N THR A 25 20.59 2.76 -5.40
CA THR A 25 21.61 2.30 -4.45
C THR A 25 21.13 2.54 -3.02
N GLN A 26 20.56 1.52 -2.38
CA GLN A 26 20.28 1.58 -0.94
C GLN A 26 21.55 1.95 -0.18
N THR A 27 21.57 3.14 0.41
CA THR A 27 22.62 3.61 1.32
C THR A 27 22.67 2.66 2.51
N PRO A 28 23.82 2.08 2.85
CA PRO A 28 23.89 1.12 3.93
C PRO A 28 23.79 1.84 5.27
N ALA A 29 22.58 1.96 5.82
CA ALA A 29 22.46 2.05 7.26
C ALA A 29 22.71 0.64 7.82
N ASP A 30 23.95 0.44 8.28
CA ASP A 30 24.45 -0.71 9.02
C ASP A 30 24.60 -2.04 8.24
N LEU A 31 25.66 -2.13 7.42
CA LEU A 31 26.16 -3.39 6.82
C LEU A 31 26.45 -4.49 7.86
N SER A 32 26.44 -4.19 9.17
CA SER A 32 26.62 -5.19 10.22
C SER A 32 25.34 -5.97 10.58
N SER A 33 24.16 -5.61 10.03
CA SER A 33 22.87 -6.17 10.43
C SER A 33 22.78 -7.71 10.34
N PRO A 34 23.15 -8.39 9.23
CA PRO A 34 23.10 -9.87 9.21
C PRO A 34 24.12 -10.50 10.17
N ALA A 35 25.29 -9.90 10.36
CA ALA A 35 26.35 -10.44 11.21
C ALA A 35 25.96 -10.54 12.71
N LYS A 36 24.85 -9.91 13.12
CA LYS A 36 24.31 -9.95 14.49
C LYS A 36 23.35 -11.13 14.74
N LEU A 37 23.04 -11.93 13.73
CA LEU A 37 22.17 -13.11 13.86
C LEU A 37 23.00 -14.40 13.83
N ARG A 38 22.94 -15.19 14.91
CA ARG A 38 23.64 -16.47 14.99
C ARG A 38 22.68 -17.64 14.81
N ASP A 39 23.17 -18.66 14.11
CA ASP A 39 22.44 -19.91 13.94
C ASP A 39 22.14 -20.55 15.30
N GLY A 40 20.91 -21.05 15.46
CA GLY A 40 20.41 -21.70 16.66
C GLY A 40 19.94 -20.76 17.78
N GLU A 41 19.98 -19.43 17.61
CA GLU A 41 19.44 -18.52 18.62
C GLU A 41 17.95 -18.73 18.87
N THR A 42 17.51 -18.47 20.11
CA THR A 42 16.13 -18.66 20.55
C THR A 42 15.55 -17.35 21.08
N PHE A 43 14.35 -17.03 20.61
CA PHE A 43 13.55 -15.86 20.99
C PHE A 43 12.20 -16.30 21.54
N ASP A 44 11.48 -15.40 22.18
CA ASP A 44 10.10 -15.67 22.57
C ASP A 44 9.21 -15.59 21.32
N PHE A 45 9.33 -14.50 20.57
CA PHE A 45 8.58 -14.29 19.33
C PHE A 45 9.52 -14.03 18.16
N ILE A 46 9.18 -14.61 17.01
CA ILE A 46 9.83 -14.32 15.73
C ILE A 46 8.77 -13.75 14.79
N ILE A 47 9.05 -12.57 14.23
CA ILE A 47 8.22 -11.91 13.23
C ILE A 47 8.94 -12.01 11.88
N ALA A 48 8.30 -12.65 10.91
CA ALA A 48 8.78 -12.76 9.53
C ALA A 48 8.16 -11.64 8.70
N GLY A 49 8.96 -10.64 8.32
CA GLY A 49 8.54 -9.45 7.57
C GLY A 49 8.44 -8.21 8.46
N GLY A 50 9.32 -7.24 8.21
CA GLY A 50 9.35 -5.90 8.79
C GLY A 50 8.51 -4.89 8.03
N GLY A 51 7.37 -5.32 7.49
CA GLY A 51 6.41 -4.46 6.80
C GLY A 51 5.56 -3.60 7.74
N THR A 52 4.46 -3.05 7.21
CA THR A 52 3.54 -2.17 7.94
C THR A 52 3.09 -2.76 9.29
N ALA A 53 2.49 -3.95 9.29
CA ALA A 53 2.04 -4.60 10.52
C ALA A 53 3.22 -5.14 11.37
N GLY A 54 4.27 -5.65 10.73
CA GLY A 54 5.43 -6.25 11.38
C GLY A 54 6.22 -5.27 12.25
N CYS A 55 6.37 -4.02 11.78
CA CYS A 55 6.95 -2.93 12.56
C CYS A 55 6.14 -2.63 13.83
N VAL A 56 4.82 -2.55 13.69
CA VAL A 56 3.90 -2.33 14.82
C VAL A 56 4.01 -3.48 15.82
N LEU A 57 3.94 -4.72 15.35
CA LEU A 57 4.02 -5.92 16.18
C LEU A 57 5.32 -5.98 16.98
N ALA A 58 6.46 -5.80 16.34
CA ALA A 58 7.74 -5.88 17.01
C ALA A 58 7.88 -4.78 18.09
N SER A 59 7.43 -3.57 17.78
CA SER A 59 7.37 -2.47 18.75
C SER A 59 6.44 -2.78 19.92
N ARG A 60 5.19 -3.19 19.66
CA ARG A 60 4.21 -3.45 20.72
C ARG A 60 4.55 -4.66 21.58
N LEU A 61 5.04 -5.76 21.00
CA LEU A 61 5.42 -6.94 21.78
C LEU A 61 6.66 -6.68 22.65
N SER A 62 7.60 -5.87 22.19
CA SER A 62 8.79 -5.49 22.98
C SER A 62 8.48 -4.57 24.16
N GLU A 63 7.26 -4.03 24.28
CA GLU A 63 6.82 -3.31 25.49
C GLU A 63 6.78 -4.23 26.73
N VAL A 64 6.69 -5.56 26.54
CA VAL A 64 6.81 -6.54 27.62
C VAL A 64 8.30 -6.84 27.83
N PRO A 65 8.93 -6.38 28.93
CA PRO A 65 10.39 -6.41 29.07
C PRO A 65 10.98 -7.82 29.07
N ASP A 66 10.21 -8.81 29.55
CA ASP A 66 10.63 -10.21 29.65
C ASP A 66 10.63 -10.96 28.32
N TRP A 67 10.05 -10.39 27.26
CA TRP A 67 9.96 -11.03 25.95
C TRP A 67 11.08 -10.63 25.03
N LYS A 68 11.80 -11.61 24.49
CA LYS A 68 12.76 -11.44 23.41
C LYS A 68 12.06 -11.52 22.07
N VAL A 69 12.05 -10.43 21.32
CA VAL A 69 11.37 -10.30 20.03
C VAL A 69 12.41 -10.17 18.91
N LEU A 70 12.34 -11.05 17.92
CA LEU A 70 13.14 -10.96 16.69
C LEU A 70 12.26 -10.56 15.52
N LEU A 71 12.69 -9.55 14.76
CA LEU A 71 12.11 -9.17 13.48
C LEU A 71 13.12 -9.45 12.36
N LEU A 72 12.69 -10.17 11.33
CA LEU A 72 13.50 -10.49 10.14
C LEU A 72 12.88 -9.83 8.90
N GLU A 73 13.65 -8.98 8.21
CA GLU A 73 13.23 -8.26 7.01
C GLU A 73 14.15 -8.55 5.81
N ALA A 74 13.54 -8.84 4.67
CA ALA A 74 14.24 -9.12 3.42
C ALA A 74 14.87 -7.86 2.81
N GLY A 75 14.21 -6.71 2.95
CA GLY A 75 14.72 -5.41 2.56
C GLY A 75 15.82 -4.85 3.44
N GLY A 76 16.44 -3.78 2.96
CA GLY A 76 17.37 -2.97 3.73
C GLY A 76 16.67 -1.98 4.68
N GLU A 77 17.46 -1.08 5.24
CA GLU A 77 16.94 0.07 6.00
C GLU A 77 16.23 1.06 5.08
N GLU A 78 15.32 1.85 5.67
CA GLU A 78 14.64 2.96 5.02
C GLU A 78 15.64 4.09 4.72
N PRO A 79 15.82 4.49 3.45
CA PRO A 79 16.71 5.58 3.10
C PRO A 79 16.00 6.93 3.29
N LEU A 80 16.77 7.99 3.60
CA LEU A 80 16.24 9.34 3.85
C LEU A 80 15.47 9.91 2.65
N GLU A 81 15.82 9.50 1.44
CA GLU A 81 15.16 9.94 0.22
C GLU A 81 13.72 9.38 0.11
N ALA A 82 13.43 8.24 0.75
CA ALA A 82 12.08 7.71 0.84
C ALA A 82 11.17 8.58 1.73
N ASP A 83 11.77 9.37 2.63
CA ASP A 83 11.03 10.25 3.51
C ASP A 83 10.47 11.49 2.79
N ILE A 84 10.99 11.82 1.60
CA ILE A 84 10.60 13.02 0.85
C ILE A 84 9.27 12.77 0.12
N PRO A 85 8.15 13.42 0.51
CA PRO A 85 6.82 13.11 -0.02
C PRO A 85 6.72 13.19 -1.55
N ALA A 86 7.33 14.20 -2.16
CA ALA A 86 7.25 14.38 -3.61
C ALA A 86 7.92 13.26 -4.42
N PHE A 87 8.81 12.47 -3.82
CA PHE A 87 9.54 11.40 -4.52
C PHE A 87 8.86 10.03 -4.45
N GLY A 88 7.61 9.94 -3.99
CA GLY A 88 6.92 8.65 -3.84
C GLY A 88 6.83 7.82 -5.13
N GLN A 89 6.78 8.44 -6.31
CA GLN A 89 6.84 7.70 -7.59
C GLN A 89 8.20 7.05 -7.84
N ASN A 90 9.28 7.71 -7.44
CA ASN A 90 10.67 7.26 -7.62
C ASN A 90 10.98 5.99 -6.80
N LEU A 91 10.17 5.71 -5.76
CA LEU A 91 10.34 4.53 -4.90
C LEU A 91 9.82 3.26 -5.57
N LYS A 92 8.83 3.36 -6.47
CA LYS A 92 8.28 2.23 -7.23
C LYS A 92 9.29 1.81 -8.30
N LEU A 93 9.41 0.51 -8.57
CA LEU A 93 10.44 -0.05 -9.46
C LEU A 93 11.90 0.21 -9.05
N SER A 94 12.14 0.70 -7.83
CA SER A 94 13.48 0.90 -7.28
C SER A 94 14.00 -0.35 -6.55
N ALA A 95 15.16 -0.25 -5.89
CA ALA A 95 15.66 -1.29 -4.99
C ALA A 95 14.80 -1.47 -3.73
N LEU A 96 13.92 -0.50 -3.42
CA LEU A 96 12.96 -0.56 -2.31
C LEU A 96 11.69 -1.34 -2.67
N ASP A 97 11.56 -1.81 -3.91
CA ASP A 97 10.39 -2.48 -4.43
C ASP A 97 10.70 -3.95 -4.74
N TRP A 98 9.77 -4.85 -4.45
CA TRP A 98 9.78 -6.23 -4.93
C TRP A 98 9.57 -6.34 -6.44
N GLN A 99 8.95 -5.33 -7.05
CA GLN A 99 8.70 -5.20 -8.48
C GLN A 99 7.87 -6.38 -9.04
N TYR A 100 6.81 -6.79 -8.33
CA TYR A 100 5.97 -7.89 -8.82
C TYR A 100 5.21 -7.50 -10.08
N TRP A 101 4.94 -8.53 -10.88
CA TRP A 101 4.09 -8.45 -12.06
C TRP A 101 3.03 -9.52 -11.97
N THR A 102 1.82 -9.17 -12.39
CA THR A 102 0.74 -10.15 -12.50
C THR A 102 0.98 -11.07 -13.68
N GLN A 103 0.25 -12.17 -13.74
CA GLN A 103 0.13 -12.92 -14.98
C GLN A 103 -0.74 -12.11 -15.96
N PRO A 104 -0.45 -12.17 -17.28
CA PRO A 104 -1.25 -11.49 -18.30
C PRO A 104 -2.71 -11.98 -18.31
N GLN A 105 -3.66 -11.09 -18.57
CA GLN A 105 -5.07 -11.41 -18.72
C GLN A 105 -5.77 -10.40 -19.63
N ASN A 106 -6.63 -10.88 -20.54
CA ASN A 106 -7.27 -10.02 -21.55
C ASN A 106 -8.23 -8.95 -20.98
N THR A 107 -8.68 -9.13 -19.75
CA THR A 107 -9.67 -8.24 -19.11
C THR A 107 -9.04 -7.02 -18.45
N SER A 108 -7.71 -6.91 -18.37
CA SER A 108 -7.04 -5.75 -17.75
C SER A 108 -5.67 -5.48 -18.37
N CYS A 109 -5.16 -4.26 -18.18
CA CYS A 109 -3.83 -3.85 -18.65
C CYS A 109 -3.59 -4.13 -20.13
N GLY A 110 -4.64 -4.04 -20.95
CA GLY A 110 -4.57 -4.29 -22.40
C GLY A 110 -4.22 -5.73 -22.80
N GLY A 111 -4.32 -6.70 -21.89
CA GLY A 111 -3.88 -8.07 -22.13
C GLY A 111 -2.46 -8.38 -21.63
N GLU A 112 -1.74 -7.38 -21.12
CA GLU A 112 -0.39 -7.51 -20.60
C GLU A 112 -0.37 -7.73 -19.08
N ALA A 113 0.82 -8.00 -18.53
CA ALA A 113 1.03 -8.06 -17.09
C ALA A 113 0.92 -6.66 -16.45
N CYS A 114 0.23 -6.56 -15.32
CA CYS A 114 0.14 -5.34 -14.52
C CYS A 114 1.28 -5.27 -13.49
N GLN A 115 1.83 -4.07 -13.26
CA GLN A 115 2.83 -3.83 -12.21
C GLN A 115 2.19 -3.76 -10.82
N TRP A 116 2.71 -4.54 -9.88
CA TRP A 116 2.26 -4.61 -8.48
C TRP A 116 3.42 -4.28 -7.51
N PRO A 117 3.84 -3.01 -7.41
CA PRO A 117 4.91 -2.58 -6.51
C PRO A 117 4.58 -2.86 -5.05
N ARG A 118 5.52 -3.48 -4.30
CA ARG A 118 5.45 -3.78 -2.87
C ARG A 118 6.78 -3.47 -2.19
N GLY A 119 6.74 -2.84 -1.02
CA GLY A 119 7.97 -2.47 -0.32
C GLY A 119 8.82 -3.68 0.09
N LYS A 120 10.10 -3.65 -0.30
CA LYS A 120 11.20 -4.52 0.14
C LYS A 120 12.23 -3.69 0.91
N VAL A 121 11.80 -3.20 2.06
CA VAL A 121 12.52 -2.28 2.95
C VAL A 121 11.87 -2.35 4.33
N LEU A 122 12.58 -2.02 5.41
CA LEU A 122 11.92 -1.83 6.71
C LEU A 122 10.81 -0.80 6.61
N GLY A 123 9.66 -1.07 7.24
CA GLY A 123 8.41 -0.34 7.04
C GLY A 123 7.56 -0.91 5.90
N GLY A 124 8.16 -1.72 5.02
CA GLY A 124 7.53 -2.36 3.88
C GLY A 124 6.82 -1.37 2.99
N SER A 125 5.55 -1.65 2.67
CA SER A 125 4.80 -0.78 1.76
C SER A 125 4.46 0.59 2.38
N SER A 126 4.53 0.78 3.70
CA SER A 126 4.35 2.12 4.30
C SER A 126 5.46 3.11 3.92
N THR A 127 6.66 2.61 3.63
CA THR A 127 7.82 3.40 3.17
C THR A 127 7.69 3.84 1.72
N ILE A 128 6.97 3.09 0.88
CA ILE A 128 6.86 3.38 -0.56
C ILE A 128 5.45 3.78 -1.03
N ASN A 129 4.46 3.83 -0.14
CA ASN A 129 3.08 4.18 -0.49
C ASN A 129 2.90 5.68 -0.81
N ASP A 130 1.67 6.06 -1.11
CA ASP A 130 1.33 7.46 -1.42
C ASP A 130 0.94 8.27 -0.15
N MET A 131 1.23 7.75 1.04
CA MET A 131 0.98 8.32 2.38
C MET A 131 -0.48 8.60 2.75
N ILE A 132 -1.44 8.30 1.87
CA ILE A 132 -2.86 8.54 2.14
C ILE A 132 -3.29 7.83 3.44
N TYR A 133 -3.79 8.61 4.40
CA TYR A 133 -4.37 8.07 5.64
C TYR A 133 -5.89 8.00 5.52
N ASN A 134 -6.38 6.78 5.37
CA ASN A 134 -7.80 6.48 5.23
C ASN A 134 -8.09 5.13 5.90
N ARG A 135 -9.15 5.07 6.70
CA ARG A 135 -9.57 3.90 7.48
C ARG A 135 -10.56 3.01 6.73
N GLY A 136 -11.07 3.40 5.57
CA GLY A 136 -12.21 2.73 4.94
C GLY A 136 -13.54 3.09 5.61
N ASN A 137 -14.60 2.35 5.29
CA ASN A 137 -15.93 2.62 5.82
C ASN A 137 -16.23 1.71 7.02
N ARG A 138 -16.99 2.21 7.99
CA ARG A 138 -17.43 1.42 9.15
C ARG A 138 -18.11 0.10 8.77
N LEU A 139 -18.88 0.12 7.68
CA LEU A 139 -19.65 -1.04 7.23
C LEU A 139 -18.77 -2.16 6.71
N ASP A 140 -17.53 -1.88 6.29
CA ASP A 140 -16.59 -2.93 5.89
C ASP A 140 -16.24 -3.83 7.09
N TYR A 141 -16.01 -3.22 8.25
CA TYR A 141 -15.64 -3.91 9.48
C TYR A 141 -16.82 -4.59 10.16
N ASP A 142 -17.97 -3.92 10.18
CA ASP A 142 -19.22 -4.52 10.62
C ASP A 142 -19.51 -5.78 9.76
N HIS A 143 -19.27 -5.71 8.44
CA HIS A 143 -19.37 -6.87 7.56
C HIS A 143 -18.33 -7.97 7.88
N TRP A 144 -17.09 -7.63 8.25
CA TRP A 144 -16.13 -8.64 8.71
C TRP A 144 -16.65 -9.41 9.92
N SER A 145 -17.29 -8.72 10.87
CA SER A 145 -17.92 -9.34 12.03
C SER A 145 -19.13 -10.20 11.63
N ASP A 146 -19.97 -9.74 10.70
CA ASP A 146 -21.13 -10.48 10.18
C ASP A 146 -20.73 -11.78 9.48
N LEU A 147 -19.53 -11.83 8.88
CA LEU A 147 -18.92 -13.05 8.34
C LEU A 147 -18.46 -14.05 9.44
N GLY A 148 -18.75 -13.77 10.72
CA GLY A 148 -18.43 -14.61 11.87
C GLY A 148 -17.12 -14.26 12.58
N ASN A 149 -16.45 -13.16 12.21
CA ASN A 149 -15.20 -12.71 12.84
C ASN A 149 -15.49 -11.81 14.04
N VAL A 150 -16.02 -12.41 15.10
CA VAL A 150 -16.43 -11.69 16.32
C VAL A 150 -15.31 -10.79 16.87
N GLY A 151 -15.69 -9.56 17.20
CA GLY A 151 -14.79 -8.54 17.73
C GLY A 151 -14.02 -7.80 16.66
N TRP A 152 -14.32 -7.97 15.37
CA TRP A 152 -13.78 -7.17 14.25
C TRP A 152 -14.77 -6.13 13.70
N ASP A 153 -15.87 -5.86 14.43
CA ASP A 153 -16.79 -4.76 14.15
C ASP A 153 -16.11 -3.39 14.25
N TYR A 154 -16.71 -2.36 13.66
CA TYR A 154 -16.11 -1.03 13.64
C TYR A 154 -15.95 -0.43 15.03
N GLU A 155 -17.07 -0.30 15.75
CA GLU A 155 -17.17 0.54 16.95
C GLU A 155 -16.31 0.02 18.11
N ASN A 156 -16.42 -1.27 18.43
CA ASN A 156 -15.71 -1.87 19.56
C ASN A 156 -14.48 -2.65 19.11
N GLY A 157 -14.53 -3.21 17.90
CA GLY A 157 -13.53 -4.14 17.41
C GLY A 157 -12.29 -3.50 16.82
N VAL A 158 -12.39 -2.37 16.11
CA VAL A 158 -11.25 -1.78 15.37
C VAL A 158 -11.04 -0.28 15.59
N LEU A 159 -12.09 0.53 15.81
CA LEU A 159 -11.96 1.97 16.05
C LEU A 159 -11.03 2.31 17.23
N PRO A 160 -11.05 1.58 18.37
CA PRO A 160 -10.10 1.83 19.45
C PRO A 160 -8.64 1.67 19.03
N TYR A 161 -8.34 0.74 18.11
CA TYR A 161 -6.98 0.49 17.62
C TYR A 161 -6.54 1.50 16.57
N PHE A 162 -7.47 2.00 15.73
CA PHE A 162 -7.20 3.17 14.90
C PHE A 162 -6.79 4.37 15.75
N LYS A 163 -7.56 4.66 16.81
CA LYS A 163 -7.28 5.76 17.74
C LYS A 163 -5.99 5.54 18.53
N LYS A 164 -5.73 4.32 19.02
CA LYS A 164 -4.48 3.96 19.72
C LYS A 164 -3.24 4.25 18.87
N SER A 165 -3.33 4.03 17.56
CA SER A 165 -2.23 4.28 16.64
C SER A 165 -2.02 5.76 16.32
N GLU A 166 -3.09 6.56 16.32
CA GLU A 166 -3.13 7.89 15.71
C GLU A 166 -2.54 9.00 16.59
N ASP A 167 -1.67 9.80 15.99
CA ASP A 167 -1.30 11.13 16.46
C ASP A 167 -1.73 12.17 15.42
N ASN A 168 -2.96 12.67 15.54
CA ASN A 168 -3.53 13.60 14.56
C ASN A 168 -3.00 15.03 14.76
N LEU A 169 -2.28 15.53 13.78
CA LEU A 169 -1.61 16.84 13.80
C LEU A 169 -2.53 18.00 13.38
N ASP A 170 -3.73 17.72 12.87
CA ASP A 170 -4.67 18.72 12.37
C ASP A 170 -5.71 19.08 13.46
N PRO A 171 -5.63 20.24 14.13
CA PRO A 171 -6.50 20.53 15.28
C PRO A 171 -8.00 20.58 14.95
N ASP A 172 -8.36 20.95 13.73
CA ASP A 172 -9.74 21.01 13.26
C ASP A 172 -10.36 19.63 12.99
N ILE A 173 -9.55 18.59 12.86
CA ILE A 173 -9.97 17.18 12.78
C ILE A 173 -9.85 16.51 14.17
N ALA A 174 -8.71 16.68 14.83
CA ALA A 174 -8.40 16.06 16.12
C ALA A 174 -9.39 16.44 17.26
N ARG A 175 -10.11 17.56 17.13
CA ARG A 175 -11.16 17.96 18.08
C ARG A 175 -12.35 17.00 18.14
N ASP A 176 -12.59 16.19 17.09
CA ASP A 176 -13.61 15.14 17.14
C ASP A 176 -13.04 13.89 17.83
N ILE A 177 -13.03 13.94 19.17
CA ILE A 177 -12.47 12.88 20.02
C ILE A 177 -13.23 11.55 19.91
N LYS A 178 -14.39 11.51 19.24
CA LYS A 178 -15.08 10.24 19.00
C LYS A 178 -14.27 9.41 18.02
N TYR A 179 -13.90 10.00 16.90
CA TYR A 179 -13.21 9.32 15.81
C TYR A 179 -11.69 9.47 15.88
N HIS A 180 -11.17 10.56 16.43
CA HIS A 180 -9.73 10.86 16.39
C HIS A 180 -9.05 10.78 17.76
N SER A 181 -7.73 10.62 17.72
CA SER A 181 -6.84 10.68 18.87
C SER A 181 -5.56 11.44 18.55
N VAL A 182 -4.88 11.87 19.61
CA VAL A 182 -3.54 12.45 19.59
C VAL A 182 -2.62 11.63 20.51
N GLY A 183 -1.31 11.69 20.28
CA GLY A 183 -0.31 11.02 21.12
C GLY A 183 -0.06 9.54 20.81
N GLY A 184 -0.67 8.98 19.76
CA GLY A 184 -0.30 7.69 19.20
C GLY A 184 1.10 7.70 18.56
N TYR A 185 1.53 6.56 18.03
CA TYR A 185 2.85 6.43 17.39
C TYR A 185 2.86 6.95 15.94
N GLN A 186 1.73 6.82 15.25
CA GLN A 186 1.60 7.15 13.83
C GLN A 186 1.08 8.58 13.68
N SER A 187 1.98 9.51 13.34
CA SER A 187 1.58 10.87 12.99
C SER A 187 0.76 10.91 11.71
N VAL A 188 -0.33 11.67 11.75
CA VAL A 188 -1.31 11.85 10.67
C VAL A 188 -1.66 13.33 10.55
N GLY A 189 -1.63 13.88 9.35
CA GLY A 189 -2.10 15.26 9.12
C GLY A 189 -1.91 15.72 7.69
N ARG A 190 -2.38 16.92 7.37
CA ARG A 190 -2.11 17.55 6.07
C ARG A 190 -0.64 17.92 5.93
N PHE A 191 -0.14 17.89 4.69
CA PHE A 191 1.21 18.34 4.40
C PHE A 191 1.37 19.86 4.66
N PRO A 192 2.57 20.32 5.07
CA PRO A 192 2.82 21.74 5.33
C PRO A 192 2.76 22.59 4.06
N TYR A 193 2.95 21.98 2.89
CA TYR A 193 2.78 22.62 1.59
C TYR A 193 1.51 22.08 0.90
N THR A 194 0.70 22.99 0.37
CA THR A 194 -0.46 22.70 -0.47
C THR A 194 -0.31 23.49 -1.76
N ASP A 195 -0.37 22.80 -2.91
CA ASP A 195 -0.32 23.50 -4.19
C ASP A 195 -1.64 24.22 -4.49
N GLU A 196 -1.57 25.18 -5.40
CA GLU A 196 -2.69 26.06 -5.74
C GLU A 196 -3.83 25.38 -6.51
N ASN A 197 -3.57 24.24 -7.17
CA ASN A 197 -4.61 23.53 -7.89
C ASN A 197 -5.49 22.71 -6.95
N VAL A 198 -4.99 22.28 -5.79
CA VAL A 198 -5.75 21.54 -4.76
C VAL A 198 -7.07 22.19 -4.37
N PRO A 199 -7.11 23.47 -3.92
CA PRO A 199 -8.37 24.12 -3.59
C PRO A 199 -9.31 24.23 -4.80
N ASN A 200 -8.78 24.41 -6.02
CA ASN A 200 -9.57 24.47 -7.25
C ASN A 200 -10.23 23.13 -7.58
N ILE A 201 -9.51 22.02 -7.41
CA ILE A 201 -10.04 20.66 -7.62
C ILE A 201 -11.15 20.37 -6.61
N ILE A 202 -10.92 20.67 -5.32
CA ILE A 202 -11.94 20.51 -4.27
C ILE A 202 -13.18 21.33 -4.60
N LYS A 203 -12.99 22.59 -5.03
CA LYS A 203 -14.10 23.47 -5.43
C LYS A 203 -14.88 22.91 -6.62
N GLY A 204 -14.20 22.29 -7.59
CA GLY A 204 -14.86 21.65 -8.74
C GLY A 204 -15.79 20.52 -8.31
N PHE A 205 -15.32 19.64 -7.42
CA PHE A 205 -16.19 18.62 -6.82
C PHE A 205 -17.37 19.25 -6.05
N GLN A 206 -17.15 20.34 -5.30
CA GLN A 206 -18.23 21.04 -4.59
C GLN A 206 -19.28 21.64 -5.53
N GLU A 207 -18.89 22.18 -6.69
CA GLU A 207 -19.82 22.68 -7.71
C GLU A 207 -20.67 21.56 -8.32
N LEU A 208 -20.17 20.32 -8.32
CA LEU A 208 -20.94 19.12 -8.67
C LEU A 208 -21.78 18.55 -7.51
N GLY A 209 -21.79 19.21 -6.34
CA GLY A 209 -22.59 18.83 -5.17
C GLY A 209 -21.89 17.93 -4.16
N TYR A 210 -20.60 17.65 -4.31
CA TYR A 210 -19.85 16.86 -3.34
C TYR A 210 -19.60 17.70 -2.08
N LYS A 211 -19.98 17.17 -0.92
CA LYS A 211 -19.70 17.83 0.36
C LYS A 211 -18.23 17.67 0.72
N ARG A 212 -17.66 18.68 1.39
CA ARG A 212 -16.36 18.50 2.05
C ARG A 212 -16.58 17.68 3.32
N VAL A 213 -15.85 16.58 3.45
CA VAL A 213 -16.01 15.63 4.56
C VAL A 213 -14.67 15.27 5.17
N ASP A 214 -14.71 14.54 6.27
CA ASP A 214 -13.59 13.81 6.84
C ASP A 214 -13.85 12.32 6.67
N PHE A 215 -13.08 11.67 5.80
CA PHE A 215 -13.26 10.25 5.48
C PHE A 215 -13.09 9.32 6.69
N ASN A 216 -12.43 9.79 7.75
CA ASN A 216 -12.19 9.02 8.96
C ASN A 216 -13.16 9.38 10.10
N GLY A 217 -14.10 10.29 9.85
CA GLY A 217 -15.17 10.73 10.74
C GLY A 217 -16.51 10.04 10.45
N PRO A 218 -17.65 10.71 10.72
CA PRO A 218 -18.97 10.10 10.58
C PRO A 218 -19.47 9.96 9.14
N HIS A 219 -18.91 10.70 8.18
CA HIS A 219 -19.37 10.76 6.80
C HIS A 219 -18.25 10.59 5.79
N VAL A 220 -18.44 9.71 4.79
CA VAL A 220 -17.39 9.35 3.82
C VAL A 220 -17.69 9.88 2.41
N THR A 221 -18.95 9.87 1.97
CA THR A 221 -19.32 10.34 0.62
C THR A 221 -19.09 11.84 0.47
N GLY A 222 -18.14 12.23 -0.38
CA GLY A 222 -17.76 13.63 -0.56
C GLY A 222 -16.34 13.79 -1.08
N VAL A 223 -15.75 14.95 -0.86
CA VAL A 223 -14.37 15.30 -1.23
C VAL A 223 -13.59 15.75 0.00
N MET A 224 -12.30 15.43 0.05
CA MET A 224 -11.43 15.81 1.17
C MET A 224 -10.07 16.28 0.65
N HIS A 225 -9.51 17.30 1.31
CA HIS A 225 -8.06 17.50 1.32
C HIS A 225 -7.50 16.47 2.31
N LEU A 226 -6.94 15.39 1.79
CA LEU A 226 -6.62 14.20 2.58
C LEU A 226 -5.62 14.49 3.70
N GLN A 227 -5.73 13.71 4.77
CA GLN A 227 -4.65 13.57 5.74
C GLN A 227 -3.67 12.50 5.25
N ALA A 228 -2.40 12.70 5.56
CA ALA A 228 -1.32 11.80 5.20
C ALA A 228 -0.59 11.27 6.44
N THR A 229 0.01 10.09 6.34
CA THR A 229 0.98 9.58 7.34
C THR A 229 2.30 10.35 7.18
N GLN A 230 2.39 11.51 7.83
CA GLN A 230 3.50 12.44 7.72
C GLN A 230 3.80 13.10 9.07
N TYR A 231 5.01 13.60 9.23
CA TYR A 231 5.38 14.48 10.33
C TYR A 231 6.33 15.56 9.82
N LYS A 232 5.92 16.82 9.92
CA LYS A 232 6.68 18.00 9.48
C LYS A 232 7.19 17.87 8.03
N GLY A 233 6.32 17.46 7.10
CA GLY A 233 6.66 17.42 5.68
C GLY A 233 7.55 16.25 5.26
N GLU A 234 7.82 15.31 6.18
CA GLU A 234 8.44 14.01 5.89
C GLU A 234 7.39 12.91 6.01
N ARG A 235 7.47 11.91 5.15
CA ARG A 235 6.74 10.65 5.29
C ARG A 235 6.99 10.08 6.69
N ARG A 236 5.94 9.49 7.26
CA ARG A 236 6.05 8.75 8.52
C ARG A 236 5.65 7.29 8.28
N SER A 237 6.61 6.48 7.83
CA SER A 237 6.42 5.02 7.69
C SER A 237 6.20 4.37 9.06
N THR A 238 5.81 3.09 9.09
CA THR A 238 5.74 2.35 10.35
C THR A 238 7.12 2.03 10.93
N ASN A 239 8.18 2.01 10.11
CA ASN A 239 9.54 1.91 10.63
C ASN A 239 9.88 3.17 11.44
N GLY A 240 9.73 4.35 10.84
CA GLY A 240 9.97 5.63 11.51
C GLY A 240 9.04 5.90 12.69
N ALA A 241 7.78 5.47 12.61
CA ALA A 241 6.79 5.66 13.70
C ALA A 241 7.00 4.68 14.87
N TYR A 242 7.19 3.38 14.59
CA TYR A 242 7.13 2.34 15.63
C TYR A 242 8.48 1.75 16.02
N LEU A 243 9.38 1.52 15.05
CA LEU A 243 10.63 0.80 15.29
C LEU A 243 11.77 1.73 15.67
N GLU A 244 12.02 2.78 14.89
CA GLU A 244 13.15 3.68 15.13
C GLU A 244 13.20 4.27 16.53
N PRO A 245 12.07 4.72 17.11
CA PRO A 245 12.09 5.29 18.45
C PRO A 245 12.44 4.28 19.54
N VAL A 246 12.26 2.97 19.30
CA VAL A 246 12.35 1.95 20.36
C VAL A 246 13.50 0.97 20.17
N ARG A 247 13.92 0.68 18.92
CA ARG A 247 14.87 -0.40 18.60
C ARG A 247 16.29 -0.18 19.12
N ARG A 248 16.65 1.06 19.46
CA ARG A 248 17.93 1.43 20.10
C ARG A 248 17.81 1.62 21.62
N LEU A 249 16.59 1.75 22.14
CA LEU A 249 16.32 2.01 23.55
C LEU A 249 15.99 0.72 24.32
N ARG A 250 15.33 -0.23 23.66
CA ARG A 250 14.88 -1.48 24.25
C ARG A 250 15.86 -2.60 23.93
N ASN A 251 16.35 -3.31 24.96
CA ASN A 251 17.34 -4.38 24.81
C ASN A 251 16.75 -5.74 24.42
N ASN A 252 15.42 -5.85 24.43
CA ASN A 252 14.67 -7.09 24.21
C ASN A 252 14.09 -7.20 22.79
N ILE A 253 14.33 -6.22 21.91
CA ILE A 253 13.99 -6.26 20.48
C ILE A 253 15.26 -6.38 19.64
N ARG A 254 15.25 -7.27 18.66
CA ARG A 254 16.30 -7.38 17.65
C ARG A 254 15.68 -7.30 16.26
N VAL A 255 16.19 -6.38 15.44
CA VAL A 255 15.75 -6.21 14.05
C VAL A 255 16.93 -6.57 13.14
N ILE A 256 16.71 -7.49 12.22
CA ILE A 256 17.71 -7.93 11.24
C ILE A 256 17.14 -7.68 9.84
N THR A 257 17.91 -6.99 9.01
CA THR A 257 17.57 -6.61 7.64
C THR A 257 18.41 -7.38 6.63
N ASN A 258 18.04 -7.31 5.34
CA ASN A 258 18.69 -8.03 4.25
C ASN A 258 18.69 -9.56 4.43
N VAL A 259 17.68 -10.10 5.11
CA VAL A 259 17.53 -11.53 5.41
C VAL A 259 16.11 -11.97 5.10
N ARG A 260 15.98 -12.97 4.21
CA ARG A 260 14.70 -13.58 3.87
C ARG A 260 14.41 -14.76 4.77
N VAL A 261 13.24 -14.78 5.38
CA VAL A 261 12.68 -16.01 5.95
C VAL A 261 12.23 -16.90 4.80
N THR A 262 12.81 -18.09 4.67
CA THR A 262 12.56 -18.99 3.53
C THR A 262 11.62 -20.14 3.88
N LYS A 263 11.52 -20.50 5.17
CA LYS A 263 10.68 -21.59 5.63
C LYS A 263 10.37 -21.50 7.11
N ILE A 264 9.18 -21.91 7.51
CA ILE A 264 8.80 -22.12 8.91
C ILE A 264 9.08 -23.58 9.27
N LEU A 265 9.77 -23.78 10.38
CA LEU A 265 10.07 -25.10 10.94
C LEU A 265 8.89 -25.59 11.76
N ILE A 266 8.27 -26.69 11.31
CA ILE A 266 7.06 -27.25 11.90
C ILE A 266 7.28 -28.74 12.12
N ASP A 267 7.02 -29.20 13.35
CA ASP A 267 7.03 -30.63 13.64
C ASP A 267 5.83 -31.32 12.97
N LYS A 268 6.10 -32.35 12.16
CA LYS A 268 5.07 -33.00 11.32
C LYS A 268 3.98 -33.70 12.13
N GLY A 269 4.33 -34.25 13.29
CA GLY A 269 3.40 -35.01 14.13
C GLY A 269 2.53 -34.11 14.99
N THR A 270 3.16 -33.23 15.77
CA THR A 270 2.50 -32.33 16.72
C THR A 270 1.89 -31.10 16.06
N LYS A 271 2.30 -30.77 14.82
CA LYS A 271 1.92 -29.55 14.07
C LYS A 271 2.24 -28.27 14.84
N VAL A 272 3.35 -28.26 15.58
CA VAL A 272 3.83 -27.10 16.34
C VAL A 272 4.93 -26.41 15.53
N ALA A 273 4.74 -25.13 15.24
CA ALA A 273 5.79 -24.27 14.69
C ALA A 273 6.79 -23.91 15.79
N HIS A 274 8.09 -24.03 15.51
CA HIS A 274 9.14 -23.90 16.53
C HIS A 274 10.38 -23.12 16.09
N GLY A 275 10.51 -22.77 14.82
CA GLY A 275 11.54 -21.85 14.34
C GLY A 275 11.36 -21.45 12.88
N VAL A 276 12.31 -20.71 12.34
CA VAL A 276 12.37 -20.35 10.93
C VAL A 276 13.76 -20.58 10.36
N GLU A 277 13.81 -20.91 9.07
CA GLU A 277 15.02 -20.88 8.25
C GLU A 277 15.13 -19.50 7.58
N TYR A 278 16.35 -18.99 7.51
CA TYR A 278 16.64 -17.70 6.91
C TYR A 278 17.86 -17.75 5.99
N VAL A 279 17.87 -16.86 4.99
CA VAL A 279 18.96 -16.71 4.01
C VAL A 279 19.21 -15.22 3.73
N GLY A 280 20.47 -14.81 3.66
CA GLY A 280 20.90 -13.47 3.30
C GLY A 280 20.58 -13.13 1.84
N GLU A 281 20.10 -11.91 1.61
CA GLU A 281 19.67 -11.45 0.28
C GLU A 281 20.86 -11.13 -0.64
N LYS A 282 21.96 -10.61 -0.06
CA LYS A 282 23.20 -10.28 -0.81
C LYS A 282 24.18 -11.45 -0.88
N ASP A 283 24.38 -12.17 0.23
CA ASP A 283 25.22 -13.37 0.30
C ASP A 283 24.39 -14.57 0.76
N ARG A 284 24.02 -15.44 -0.18
CA ARG A 284 23.21 -16.64 0.10
C ARG A 284 23.95 -17.69 0.95
N ARG A 285 25.27 -17.55 1.16
CA ARG A 285 26.02 -18.39 2.10
C ARG A 285 25.72 -18.03 3.55
N PHE A 286 25.33 -16.78 3.81
CA PHE A 286 24.80 -16.39 5.10
C PHE A 286 23.39 -16.96 5.24
N ARG A 287 23.25 -18.07 5.95
CA ARG A 287 21.99 -18.78 6.17
C ARG A 287 22.01 -19.51 7.50
N GLY A 288 20.85 -19.77 8.06
CA GLY A 288 20.73 -20.47 9.34
C GLY A 288 19.29 -20.67 9.78
N LYS A 289 19.15 -21.04 11.05
CA LYS A 289 17.89 -21.30 11.74
C LYS A 289 17.86 -20.50 13.03
N VAL A 290 16.66 -20.03 13.39
CA VAL A 290 16.39 -19.47 14.72
C VAL A 290 15.07 -20.02 15.23
N TYR A 291 14.93 -20.08 16.55
CA TYR A 291 13.83 -20.78 17.22
C TYR A 291 12.96 -19.83 18.03
N ALA A 292 11.67 -20.16 18.14
CA ALA A 292 10.69 -19.43 18.93
C ALA A 292 10.18 -20.29 20.09
N LYS A 293 10.17 -19.72 21.29
CA LYS A 293 9.54 -20.34 22.47
C LYS A 293 8.03 -20.17 22.46
N ASN A 294 7.52 -19.13 21.83
CA ASN A 294 6.10 -18.80 21.73
C ASN A 294 5.68 -18.80 20.25
N ASP A 295 4.97 -17.77 19.79
CA ASP A 295 4.43 -17.72 18.44
C ASP A 295 5.50 -17.26 17.42
N ILE A 296 5.44 -17.89 16.24
CA ILE A 296 6.00 -17.34 15.00
C ILE A 296 4.88 -16.56 14.32
N ILE A 297 5.17 -15.32 13.93
CA ILE A 297 4.18 -14.40 13.36
C ILE A 297 4.63 -14.04 11.95
N VAL A 298 3.83 -14.44 10.96
CA VAL A 298 4.04 -14.06 9.56
C VAL A 298 3.40 -12.70 9.32
N SER A 299 4.20 -11.74 8.85
CA SER A 299 3.80 -10.36 8.52
C SER A 299 4.48 -9.89 7.23
N SER A 300 4.63 -10.79 6.26
CA SER A 300 5.31 -10.54 4.98
C SER A 300 4.39 -9.88 3.93
N GLY A 301 3.13 -9.59 4.28
CA GLY A 301 2.13 -8.95 3.42
C GLY A 301 1.45 -9.93 2.45
N SER A 302 0.41 -9.43 1.77
CA SER A 302 -0.52 -10.22 0.96
C SER A 302 0.08 -11.06 -0.16
N ILE A 303 1.33 -10.80 -0.57
CA ILE A 303 2.01 -11.59 -1.61
C ILE A 303 2.99 -12.61 -0.99
N ASN A 304 3.82 -12.18 -0.04
CA ASN A 304 4.89 -13.03 0.49
C ASN A 304 4.46 -13.92 1.66
N SER A 305 3.45 -13.53 2.45
CA SER A 305 2.90 -14.36 3.52
C SER A 305 2.35 -15.69 3.01
N PRO A 306 1.47 -15.73 2.00
CA PRO A 306 1.02 -17.00 1.43
C PRO A 306 2.15 -17.79 0.74
N GLN A 307 3.11 -17.12 0.09
CA GLN A 307 4.30 -17.79 -0.46
C GLN A 307 5.09 -18.52 0.63
N LEU A 308 5.39 -17.85 1.74
CA LEU A 308 6.12 -18.44 2.87
C LEU A 308 5.35 -19.62 3.48
N LEU A 309 4.04 -19.49 3.66
CA LEU A 309 3.20 -20.59 4.16
C LEU A 309 3.25 -21.81 3.21
N MET A 310 3.08 -21.60 1.90
CA MET A 310 3.15 -22.68 0.91
C MET A 310 4.52 -23.37 0.92
N LEU A 311 5.62 -22.62 0.92
CA LEU A 311 6.98 -23.17 1.02
C LEU A 311 7.23 -23.93 2.35
N SER A 312 6.42 -23.65 3.37
CA SER A 312 6.43 -24.32 4.67
C SER A 312 5.47 -25.53 4.76
N GLY A 313 4.80 -25.88 3.65
CA GLY A 313 3.87 -27.00 3.57
C GLY A 313 2.44 -26.68 4.03
N ILE A 314 2.08 -25.40 4.14
CA ILE A 314 0.72 -24.96 4.50
C ILE A 314 0.10 -24.25 3.28
N GLY A 315 -0.90 -24.86 2.68
CA GLY A 315 -1.57 -24.32 1.49
C GLY A 315 -2.22 -25.40 0.65
N PRO A 316 -2.66 -25.06 -0.59
CA PRO A 316 -3.41 -25.99 -1.42
C PRO A 316 -2.62 -27.27 -1.70
N LYS A 317 -3.14 -28.42 -1.24
CA LYS A 317 -2.50 -29.73 -1.36
C LYS A 317 -1.96 -30.01 -2.76
N GLU A 318 -2.76 -29.76 -3.78
CA GLU A 318 -2.42 -30.01 -5.19
C GLU A 318 -1.17 -29.24 -5.65
N THR A 319 -1.03 -27.97 -5.22
CA THR A 319 0.16 -27.15 -5.51
C THR A 319 1.39 -27.72 -4.81
N LEU A 320 1.26 -28.05 -3.53
CA LEU A 320 2.37 -28.53 -2.70
C LEU A 320 2.91 -29.88 -3.19
N GLU A 321 2.02 -30.82 -3.53
CA GLU A 321 2.39 -32.14 -4.02
C GLU A 321 3.11 -32.06 -5.37
N THR A 322 2.65 -31.19 -6.27
CA THR A 322 3.30 -30.96 -7.58
C THR A 322 4.75 -30.49 -7.44
N LEU A 323 5.06 -29.75 -6.37
CA LEU A 323 6.40 -29.24 -6.08
C LEU A 323 7.21 -30.11 -5.11
N ASN A 324 6.71 -31.30 -4.76
CA ASN A 324 7.30 -32.20 -3.77
C ASN A 324 7.50 -31.55 -2.39
N ILE A 325 6.62 -30.62 -2.01
CA ILE A 325 6.62 -29.99 -0.69
C ILE A 325 5.73 -30.84 0.23
N PRO A 326 6.23 -31.35 1.37
CA PRO A 326 5.42 -32.12 2.30
C PRO A 326 4.25 -31.31 2.84
N VAL A 327 3.02 -31.83 2.68
CA VAL A 327 1.80 -31.17 3.14
C VAL A 327 1.70 -31.27 4.67
N ILE A 328 1.89 -30.15 5.34
CA ILE A 328 1.65 -30.00 6.78
C ILE A 328 0.15 -29.80 7.02
N LYS A 329 -0.48 -28.92 6.25
CA LYS A 329 -1.91 -28.65 6.33
C LYS A 329 -2.42 -28.14 4.98
N ASP A 330 -3.49 -28.75 4.51
CA ASP A 330 -4.25 -28.28 3.35
C ASP A 330 -5.16 -27.13 3.76
N LEU A 331 -4.93 -25.94 3.19
CA LEU A 331 -5.70 -24.70 3.41
C LEU A 331 -5.73 -23.90 2.11
N LYS A 332 -6.73 -23.02 1.96
CA LYS A 332 -6.88 -22.11 0.81
C LYS A 332 -5.91 -20.91 0.83
N VAL A 333 -4.67 -21.13 1.23
CA VAL A 333 -3.60 -20.12 1.18
C VAL A 333 -3.40 -19.65 -0.25
N GLY A 334 -3.30 -18.34 -0.44
CA GLY A 334 -3.13 -17.69 -1.74
C GLY A 334 -4.44 -17.39 -2.47
N HIS A 335 -5.57 -17.98 -2.08
CA HIS A 335 -6.89 -17.68 -2.67
C HIS A 335 -7.53 -16.42 -2.06
N ASN A 336 -8.68 -16.00 -2.59
CA ASN A 336 -9.39 -14.77 -2.16
C ASN A 336 -8.54 -13.50 -2.33
N LEU A 337 -7.60 -13.49 -3.28
CA LEU A 337 -6.85 -12.28 -3.62
C LEU A 337 -7.80 -11.26 -4.23
N HIS A 338 -7.79 -10.04 -3.71
CA HIS A 338 -8.47 -8.93 -4.35
C HIS A 338 -7.79 -7.62 -3.99
N ASP A 339 -8.02 -6.62 -4.83
CA ASP A 339 -7.36 -5.33 -4.81
C ASP A 339 -8.33 -4.28 -5.36
N HIS A 340 -8.15 -3.02 -4.96
CA HIS A 340 -8.85 -1.93 -5.61
C HIS A 340 -8.27 -1.71 -7.01
N ILE A 341 -9.10 -1.89 -8.02
CA ILE A 341 -8.72 -1.69 -9.41
C ILE A 341 -9.28 -0.36 -9.90
N GLY A 342 -8.42 0.48 -10.45
CA GLY A 342 -8.77 1.73 -11.11
C GLY A 342 -8.30 1.76 -12.56
N ALA A 343 -8.48 2.91 -13.22
CA ALA A 343 -8.03 3.10 -14.59
C ALA A 343 -7.77 4.58 -14.95
N PHE A 344 -6.85 4.82 -15.88
CA PHE A 344 -6.34 6.16 -16.26
C PHE A 344 -6.96 6.72 -17.55
N ALA A 345 -8.28 6.85 -17.61
CA ALA A 345 -8.95 7.32 -18.84
C ALA A 345 -9.26 8.83 -18.88
N VAL A 346 -9.49 9.48 -17.72
CA VAL A 346 -9.93 10.89 -17.68
C VAL A 346 -8.79 11.79 -17.24
N ASN A 347 -8.25 12.56 -18.19
CA ASN A 347 -7.08 13.41 -18.00
C ASN A 347 -7.42 14.88 -18.24
N TYR A 348 -6.82 15.79 -17.49
CA TYR A 348 -6.91 17.23 -17.68
C TYR A 348 -5.53 17.84 -17.81
N PHE A 349 -5.28 18.62 -18.86
CA PHE A 349 -4.17 19.55 -18.88
C PHE A 349 -4.45 20.70 -17.91
N VAL A 350 -3.42 21.19 -17.25
CA VAL A 350 -3.52 22.28 -16.27
C VAL A 350 -2.72 23.46 -16.78
N GLY A 351 -3.36 24.60 -17.01
CA GLY A 351 -2.69 25.83 -17.44
C GLY A 351 -1.67 26.34 -16.43
N ASN A 352 -2.00 26.23 -15.15
CA ASN A 352 -1.08 26.54 -14.05
C ASN A 352 -0.17 25.35 -13.73
N SER A 353 0.79 25.11 -14.62
CA SER A 353 1.77 24.03 -14.52
C SER A 353 2.71 24.24 -13.35
N THR A 354 2.87 23.22 -12.52
CA THR A 354 3.83 23.21 -11.40
C THR A 354 5.22 22.69 -11.81
N ARG A 355 5.42 22.37 -13.09
CA ARG A 355 6.72 21.95 -13.63
C ARG A 355 7.78 23.05 -13.40
N PRO A 356 8.99 22.71 -12.95
CA PRO A 356 10.07 23.69 -12.84
C PRO A 356 10.48 24.18 -14.24
N ASN A 357 10.61 25.49 -14.40
CA ASN A 357 11.01 26.11 -15.68
C ASN A 357 12.53 26.17 -15.84
N SER A 358 13.28 25.96 -14.76
CA SER A 358 14.74 26.03 -14.73
C SER A 358 15.34 25.14 -13.64
N SER A 359 16.64 24.85 -13.73
CA SER A 359 17.39 24.20 -12.64
C SER A 359 17.38 25.05 -11.36
N ARG A 360 17.27 26.38 -11.48
CA ARG A 360 17.16 27.30 -10.34
C ARG A 360 15.89 27.04 -9.53
N ASP A 361 14.76 26.80 -10.19
CA ASP A 361 13.49 26.49 -9.51
C ASP A 361 13.60 25.16 -8.74
N PHE A 362 14.23 24.17 -9.36
CA PHE A 362 14.50 22.88 -8.71
C PHE A 362 15.40 23.04 -7.47
N PHE A 363 16.49 23.79 -7.56
CA PHE A 363 17.38 24.05 -6.41
C PHE A 363 16.72 24.89 -5.32
N ARG A 364 15.82 25.82 -5.69
CA ARG A 364 15.01 26.57 -4.72
C ARG A 364 14.16 25.59 -3.91
N ASP A 365 13.45 24.67 -4.56
CA ASP A 365 12.56 23.74 -3.88
C ASP A 365 13.35 22.76 -3.00
N ALA A 366 14.51 22.28 -3.48
CA ALA A 366 15.46 21.51 -2.67
C ALA A 366 15.95 22.29 -1.43
N THR A 367 16.24 23.58 -1.59
CA THR A 367 16.69 24.46 -0.50
C THR A 367 15.59 24.69 0.52
N LEU A 368 14.34 24.92 0.08
CA LEU A 368 13.18 25.09 0.97
C LEU A 368 12.94 23.83 1.80
N TYR A 369 13.07 22.66 1.17
CA TYR A 369 12.95 21.38 1.85
C TYR A 369 14.14 21.12 2.79
N SER A 370 15.35 21.56 2.44
CA SER A 370 16.54 21.31 3.28
C SER A 370 16.54 22.07 4.61
N ARG A 371 15.66 23.05 4.79
CA ARG A 371 15.49 23.80 6.05
C ARG A 371 14.79 22.94 7.11
N ASN A 372 14.99 23.27 8.39
CA ASN A 372 14.41 22.54 9.53
C ASN A 372 12.88 22.37 9.50
N GLN A 373 12.16 23.27 8.83
CA GLN A 373 10.70 23.22 8.71
C GLN A 373 10.21 22.37 7.52
N ARG A 374 11.10 21.87 6.66
CA ARG A 374 10.79 21.07 5.46
C ARG A 374 9.64 21.69 4.65
N THR A 375 9.78 22.95 4.28
CA THR A 375 8.72 23.69 3.56
C THR A 375 8.84 23.52 2.04
N GLY A 376 7.79 23.90 1.31
CA GLY A 376 7.82 23.99 -0.15
C GLY A 376 7.41 22.69 -0.86
N PRO A 377 7.45 22.67 -2.20
CA PRO A 377 6.80 21.64 -3.01
C PRO A 377 7.18 20.19 -2.68
N TRP A 378 8.44 19.95 -2.29
CA TRP A 378 8.91 18.59 -1.98
C TRP A 378 8.31 17.98 -0.73
N SER A 379 7.72 18.81 0.14
CA SER A 379 7.07 18.40 1.39
C SER A 379 5.62 17.95 1.21
N GLY A 380 5.13 17.84 -0.03
CA GLY A 380 3.78 17.39 -0.35
C GLY A 380 3.73 16.50 -1.59
N ILE A 381 2.53 16.03 -1.91
CA ILE A 381 2.27 15.07 -3.00
C ILE A 381 1.52 15.70 -4.19
N GLY A 382 1.51 17.03 -4.28
CA GLY A 382 0.80 17.77 -5.32
C GLY A 382 -0.71 17.50 -5.30
N SER A 383 -1.29 17.39 -6.50
CA SER A 383 -2.74 17.20 -6.67
C SER A 383 -3.27 15.95 -5.98
N LEU A 384 -2.45 14.89 -5.80
CA LEU A 384 -2.83 13.66 -5.10
C LEU A 384 -3.37 13.87 -3.69
N SER A 385 -3.14 15.04 -3.09
CA SER A 385 -3.76 15.46 -1.84
C SER A 385 -5.29 15.65 -1.89
N VAL A 386 -5.92 15.53 -3.07
CA VAL A 386 -7.38 15.53 -3.22
C VAL A 386 -7.89 14.12 -3.55
N VAL A 387 -8.80 13.64 -2.70
CA VAL A 387 -9.52 12.38 -2.91
C VAL A 387 -11.01 12.67 -2.80
N ALA A 388 -11.82 11.93 -3.55
CA ALA A 388 -13.27 11.99 -3.45
C ALA A 388 -13.87 10.58 -3.43
N TYR A 389 -15.02 10.44 -2.78
CA TYR A 389 -15.82 9.24 -2.75
C TYR A 389 -17.19 9.50 -3.33
N THR A 390 -17.68 8.57 -4.16
CA THR A 390 -18.99 8.67 -4.77
C THR A 390 -19.67 7.31 -4.93
N ASN A 391 -20.94 7.38 -5.30
CA ASN A 391 -21.81 6.24 -5.52
C ASN A 391 -21.93 5.97 -7.03
N SER A 392 -21.67 4.73 -7.43
CA SER A 392 -22.08 4.20 -8.72
C SER A 392 -23.60 3.99 -8.78
N ARG A 393 -24.10 3.52 -9.92
CA ARG A 393 -25.49 3.06 -10.06
C ARG A 393 -25.86 1.88 -9.14
N TYR A 394 -24.89 1.12 -8.64
CA TYR A 394 -25.11 -0.07 -7.79
C TYR A 394 -25.04 0.23 -6.30
N ALA A 395 -24.47 1.37 -5.89
CA ALA A 395 -24.43 1.75 -4.49
C ALA A 395 -25.82 2.11 -3.96
N ASN A 396 -26.14 1.62 -2.75
CA ASN A 396 -27.37 2.00 -2.07
C ASN A 396 -27.27 3.45 -1.57
N LYS A 397 -27.90 4.37 -2.30
CA LYS A 397 -27.88 5.81 -2.02
C LYS A 397 -28.49 6.22 -0.68
N SER A 398 -29.25 5.33 -0.02
CA SER A 398 -29.77 5.58 1.33
C SER A 398 -28.72 5.39 2.44
N MET A 399 -27.57 4.79 2.10
CA MET A 399 -26.46 4.54 3.00
C MET A 399 -25.26 5.40 2.61
N ASP A 400 -24.47 5.84 3.59
CA ASP A 400 -23.19 6.47 3.34
C ASP A 400 -22.10 5.40 3.12
N TYR A 401 -22.22 4.67 2.01
CA TYR A 401 -21.34 3.56 1.65
C TYR A 401 -20.88 3.62 0.19
N PRO A 402 -20.03 4.61 -0.16
CA PRO A 402 -19.57 4.81 -1.53
C PRO A 402 -18.76 3.63 -2.04
N ASP A 403 -18.94 3.26 -3.31
CA ASP A 403 -18.23 2.16 -4.01
C ASP A 403 -17.18 2.64 -5.02
N ILE A 404 -17.05 3.96 -5.22
CA ILE A 404 -16.03 4.58 -6.05
C ILE A 404 -15.17 5.51 -5.20
N GLN A 405 -13.85 5.35 -5.29
CA GLN A 405 -12.86 6.33 -4.82
C GLN A 405 -12.18 6.98 -6.04
N PHE A 406 -12.10 8.31 -6.06
CA PHE A 406 -11.24 9.05 -6.96
C PHE A 406 -9.93 9.41 -6.29
N SER A 407 -8.83 9.13 -6.98
CA SER A 407 -7.52 9.72 -6.69
C SER A 407 -7.11 10.60 -7.87
N THR A 408 -6.60 11.79 -7.58
CA THR A 408 -5.99 12.64 -8.60
C THR A 408 -4.52 12.31 -8.75
N ILE A 409 -4.10 11.82 -9.92
CA ILE A 409 -2.71 11.44 -10.17
C ILE A 409 -2.02 12.55 -10.96
N PRO A 410 -1.03 13.25 -10.38
CA PRO A 410 -0.22 14.22 -11.12
C PRO A 410 0.67 13.48 -12.12
N SER A 411 0.78 14.01 -13.33
CA SER A 411 1.74 13.53 -14.33
C SER A 411 2.26 14.68 -15.20
N VAL A 412 3.39 14.44 -15.85
CA VAL A 412 3.90 15.32 -16.90
C VAL A 412 3.50 14.72 -18.24
N ALA A 413 2.73 15.47 -19.02
CA ALA A 413 2.57 15.20 -20.44
C ALA A 413 3.60 16.04 -21.19
N ASP A 414 4.56 15.38 -21.84
CA ASP A 414 5.41 16.06 -22.80
C ASP A 414 4.57 16.35 -24.04
N SER A 415 4.49 17.63 -24.44
CA SER A 415 4.19 17.89 -25.84
C SER A 415 5.32 17.22 -26.61
N ARG A 416 5.03 16.67 -27.80
CA ARG A 416 6.08 16.20 -28.73
C ARG A 416 7.10 17.30 -29.13
N ASP A 417 7.02 18.49 -28.53
CA ASP A 417 7.82 19.70 -28.72
C ASP A 417 8.56 20.21 -27.47
N SER A 418 8.34 19.64 -26.28
CA SER A 418 9.22 19.95 -25.14
C SER A 418 10.42 19.02 -25.24
N GLY A 419 11.63 19.55 -25.49
CA GLY A 419 12.91 18.83 -25.65
C GLY A 419 13.38 17.96 -24.47
N PHE A 420 12.45 17.31 -23.77
CA PHE A 420 12.69 16.11 -23.00
C PHE A 420 12.74 14.91 -23.95
N CYS A 421 13.95 14.45 -24.26
CA CYS A 421 14.13 13.12 -24.84
C CYS A 421 13.55 12.08 -23.86
N ASP A 422 13.01 10.96 -24.37
CA ASP A 422 12.45 9.85 -23.59
C ASP A 422 13.47 9.30 -22.59
N VAL A 423 13.58 9.95 -21.43
CA VAL A 423 14.34 9.44 -20.29
C VAL A 423 13.27 8.92 -19.33
N ASP A 424 13.28 7.61 -19.06
CA ASP A 424 12.51 6.92 -18.01
C ASP A 424 12.89 7.46 -16.62
N VAL A 425 12.51 8.70 -16.35
CA VAL A 425 12.89 9.46 -15.17
C VAL A 425 11.59 9.81 -14.46
N ALA A 426 11.34 9.10 -13.36
CA ALA A 426 10.24 9.44 -12.48
C ALA A 426 10.35 10.91 -12.04
N VAL A 427 9.31 11.68 -12.33
CA VAL A 427 9.23 13.09 -11.97
C VAL A 427 8.59 13.21 -10.59
N PRO A 428 9.11 14.07 -9.70
CA PRO A 428 8.48 14.34 -8.40
C PRO A 428 7.01 14.74 -8.54
N TRP A 429 6.11 14.20 -7.70
CA TRP A 429 4.65 14.44 -7.77
C TRP A 429 4.23 15.90 -7.65
N CYS A 430 5.07 16.73 -7.04
CA CYS A 430 4.81 18.16 -6.96
C CYS A 430 4.94 18.88 -8.31
N TYR A 431 5.53 18.24 -9.34
CA TYR A 431 5.74 18.81 -10.67
C TYR A 431 4.85 18.12 -11.70
N TYR A 432 3.87 18.85 -12.22
CA TYR A 432 2.92 18.33 -13.20
C TYR A 432 2.33 19.43 -14.07
N ASN A 433 1.88 19.04 -15.26
CA ASN A 433 1.05 19.85 -16.15
C ASN A 433 -0.20 19.09 -16.62
N ARG A 434 -0.40 17.86 -16.09
CA ARG A 434 -1.56 17.02 -16.35
C ARG A 434 -2.00 16.34 -15.05
N ILE A 435 -3.30 16.22 -14.85
CA ILE A 435 -3.90 15.48 -13.74
C ILE A 435 -4.83 14.42 -14.30
N THR A 436 -4.69 13.19 -13.82
CA THR A 436 -5.63 12.10 -14.11
C THR A 436 -6.60 11.94 -12.94
N PHE A 437 -7.89 11.92 -13.21
CA PHE A 437 -8.91 11.56 -12.21
C PHE A 437 -9.15 10.07 -12.31
N MET A 438 -8.47 9.29 -11.48
CA MET A 438 -8.53 7.83 -11.49
C MET A 438 -9.66 7.36 -10.56
N PRO A 439 -10.82 6.90 -11.07
CA PRO A 439 -11.77 6.14 -10.26
C PRO A 439 -11.18 4.75 -9.96
N ALA A 440 -11.50 4.22 -8.79
CA ALA A 440 -11.23 2.85 -8.40
C ALA A 440 -12.46 2.19 -7.79
N VAL A 441 -12.64 0.91 -8.11
CA VAL A 441 -13.69 0.06 -7.53
C VAL A 441 -13.28 -0.33 -6.12
N LEU A 442 -14.10 0.07 -5.14
CA LEU A 442 -13.82 -0.17 -3.72
C LEU A 442 -14.26 -1.54 -3.21
N ARG A 443 -15.24 -2.14 -3.88
CA ARG A 443 -15.78 -3.46 -3.51
C ARG A 443 -15.82 -4.35 -4.75
N PRO A 444 -14.65 -4.69 -5.32
CA PRO A 444 -14.58 -5.52 -6.52
C PRO A 444 -15.22 -6.88 -6.23
N LYS A 445 -15.99 -7.38 -7.17
CA LYS A 445 -16.58 -8.72 -7.06
C LYS A 445 -15.57 -9.81 -7.34
N CYS A 446 -14.63 -9.53 -8.23
CA CYS A 446 -13.64 -10.49 -8.63
C CYS A 446 -12.75 -10.94 -7.47
N ARG A 447 -12.44 -12.24 -7.49
CA ARG A 447 -11.43 -12.85 -6.63
C ARG A 447 -10.42 -13.55 -7.51
N GLY A 448 -9.17 -13.22 -7.27
CA GLY A 448 -8.01 -13.85 -7.82
C GLY A 448 -7.40 -14.86 -6.86
N TYR A 449 -6.21 -15.32 -7.21
CA TYR A 449 -5.35 -16.10 -6.35
C TYR A 449 -3.88 -15.87 -6.69
N LEU A 450 -2.99 -16.27 -5.80
CA LEU A 450 -1.57 -16.40 -6.09
C LEU A 450 -1.08 -17.78 -5.66
N THR A 451 -0.09 -18.30 -6.39
CA THR A 451 0.48 -19.61 -6.13
C THR A 451 2.00 -19.62 -6.36
N ILE A 452 2.67 -20.68 -5.92
CA ILE A 452 4.07 -20.95 -6.23
C ILE A 452 4.17 -21.98 -7.35
N ASN A 453 5.19 -21.86 -8.20
CA ASN A 453 5.52 -22.84 -9.24
C ASN A 453 6.92 -23.43 -9.07
N SER A 454 7.59 -23.12 -7.96
CA SER A 454 8.93 -23.57 -7.63
C SER A 454 9.06 -23.66 -6.11
N SER A 455 9.87 -24.61 -5.64
CA SER A 455 10.28 -24.71 -4.23
C SER A 455 11.46 -23.80 -3.88
N ASP A 456 12.02 -23.06 -4.85
CA ASP A 456 13.01 -22.02 -4.60
C ASP A 456 12.35 -20.82 -3.89
N PRO A 457 12.74 -20.48 -2.65
CA PRO A 457 12.20 -19.31 -1.93
C PRO A 457 12.59 -17.97 -2.57
N PHE A 458 13.46 -17.97 -3.58
CA PHE A 458 13.83 -16.80 -4.37
C PHE A 458 13.06 -16.66 -5.68
N ALA A 459 12.29 -17.67 -6.07
CA ALA A 459 11.39 -17.57 -7.21
C ALA A 459 10.22 -16.62 -6.88
N ARG A 460 9.74 -15.89 -7.90
CA ARG A 460 8.57 -15.03 -7.76
C ARG A 460 7.30 -15.88 -7.79
N PRO A 461 6.30 -15.59 -6.95
CA PRO A 461 5.00 -16.24 -7.03
C PRO A 461 4.28 -15.83 -8.32
N LEU A 462 3.38 -16.70 -8.80
CA LEU A 462 2.45 -16.39 -9.87
C LEU A 462 1.23 -15.69 -9.27
N ILE A 463 0.87 -14.52 -9.80
CA ILE A 463 -0.21 -13.68 -9.28
C ILE A 463 -1.29 -13.57 -10.35
N TYR A 464 -2.50 -14.03 -10.06
CA TYR A 464 -3.66 -13.99 -10.93
C TYR A 464 -4.74 -13.10 -10.30
N PRO A 465 -4.78 -11.78 -10.59
CA PRO A 465 -5.72 -10.86 -9.96
C PRO A 465 -7.17 -11.13 -10.32
N ASN A 466 -7.42 -11.63 -11.54
CA ASN A 466 -8.76 -11.79 -12.09
C ASN A 466 -9.54 -10.47 -12.19
N SER A 467 -8.85 -9.35 -12.41
CA SER A 467 -9.45 -8.01 -12.52
C SER A 467 -10.50 -7.93 -13.64
N PHE A 468 -11.61 -7.23 -13.38
CA PHE A 468 -12.72 -7.04 -14.31
C PHE A 468 -13.33 -8.32 -14.91
N CYS A 469 -13.25 -9.43 -14.17
CA CYS A 469 -13.97 -10.67 -14.48
C CYS A 469 -15.51 -10.53 -14.44
N ASP A 470 -16.02 -9.54 -13.71
CA ASP A 470 -17.45 -9.22 -13.59
C ASP A 470 -17.71 -7.86 -14.24
N HIS A 471 -18.70 -7.81 -15.14
CA HIS A 471 -19.05 -6.59 -15.88
C HIS A 471 -19.51 -5.46 -14.95
N GLN A 472 -20.04 -5.77 -13.77
CA GLN A 472 -20.42 -4.75 -12.79
C GLN A 472 -19.21 -3.90 -12.35
N ASP A 473 -18.01 -4.48 -12.24
CA ASP A 473 -16.81 -3.72 -11.88
C ASP A 473 -16.45 -2.70 -12.99
N LEU A 474 -16.70 -3.03 -14.27
CA LEU A 474 -16.51 -2.13 -15.41
C LEU A 474 -17.54 -1.00 -15.44
N ASP A 475 -18.80 -1.30 -15.14
CA ASP A 475 -19.88 -0.31 -15.04
C ASP A 475 -19.60 0.71 -13.93
N VAL A 476 -19.09 0.26 -12.77
CA VAL A 476 -18.71 1.12 -11.64
C VAL A 476 -17.60 2.08 -12.07
N ILE A 477 -16.56 1.60 -12.77
CA ILE A 477 -15.50 2.48 -13.28
C ILE A 477 -16.04 3.46 -14.34
N SER A 478 -16.91 3.01 -15.24
CA SER A 478 -17.55 3.87 -16.24
C SER A 478 -18.34 5.02 -15.59
N ASP A 479 -19.11 4.73 -14.54
CA ASP A 479 -19.80 5.75 -13.75
C ASP A 479 -18.82 6.75 -13.12
N GLY A 480 -17.66 6.25 -12.66
CA GLY A 480 -16.54 7.06 -12.20
C GLY A 480 -15.99 8.01 -13.29
N PHE A 481 -15.69 7.50 -14.47
CA PHE A 481 -15.20 8.34 -15.58
C PHE A 481 -16.21 9.41 -15.98
N LYS A 482 -17.49 9.07 -16.08
CA LYS A 482 -18.55 10.03 -16.38
C LYS A 482 -18.66 11.12 -15.33
N ALA A 483 -18.50 10.79 -14.04
CA ALA A 483 -18.48 11.79 -12.98
C ALA A 483 -17.25 12.71 -13.07
N ALA A 484 -16.07 12.18 -13.39
CA ALA A 484 -14.86 12.98 -13.58
C ALA A 484 -14.92 13.88 -14.83
N VAL A 485 -15.58 13.46 -15.91
CA VAL A 485 -15.77 14.29 -17.12
C VAL A 485 -16.63 15.52 -16.82
N LYS A 486 -17.62 15.42 -15.93
CA LYS A 486 -18.47 16.56 -15.53
C LYS A 486 -17.71 17.69 -14.85
N LEU A 487 -16.49 17.45 -14.33
CA LEU A 487 -15.66 18.52 -13.76
C LEU A 487 -15.33 19.60 -14.80
N ALA A 488 -15.22 19.23 -16.08
CA ALA A 488 -15.00 20.16 -17.19
C ALA A 488 -16.13 21.20 -17.32
N ASP A 489 -17.33 20.92 -16.82
CA ASP A 489 -18.47 21.84 -16.88
C ASP A 489 -18.48 22.87 -15.74
N THR A 490 -17.70 22.63 -14.69
CA THR A 490 -17.61 23.50 -13.51
C THR A 490 -16.99 24.85 -13.86
N LYS A 491 -17.44 25.91 -13.18
CA LYS A 491 -16.93 27.27 -13.38
C LYS A 491 -15.45 27.34 -12.99
N VAL A 492 -15.09 26.75 -11.86
CA VAL A 492 -13.70 26.80 -11.37
C VAL A 492 -12.71 26.07 -12.28
N PHE A 493 -13.09 24.97 -12.94
CA PHE A 493 -12.19 24.33 -13.92
C PHE A 493 -11.99 25.19 -15.16
N LYS A 494 -13.05 25.84 -15.65
CA LYS A 494 -12.99 26.77 -16.80
C LYS A 494 -12.15 28.00 -16.50
N ASP A 495 -12.36 28.65 -15.35
CA ASP A 495 -11.58 29.81 -14.91
C ASP A 495 -10.09 29.44 -14.65
N ASN A 496 -9.89 28.21 -14.18
CA ASN A 496 -8.65 27.48 -13.88
C ASN A 496 -7.76 27.04 -15.06
N ASP A 497 -8.21 27.13 -16.31
CA ASP A 497 -7.60 26.45 -17.47
C ASP A 497 -7.34 24.94 -17.25
N PHE A 498 -8.29 24.25 -16.59
CA PHE A 498 -8.32 22.79 -16.58
C PHE A 498 -9.00 22.29 -17.85
N ARG A 499 -8.22 21.76 -18.79
CA ARG A 499 -8.71 21.35 -20.11
C ARG A 499 -8.76 19.84 -20.23
N LEU A 500 -9.98 19.31 -20.37
CA LEU A 500 -10.21 17.87 -20.56
C LEU A 500 -9.49 17.38 -21.83
N ASP A 501 -8.60 16.42 -21.65
CA ASP A 501 -7.94 15.70 -22.73
C ASP A 501 -8.85 14.57 -23.22
N LYS A 502 -9.29 14.68 -24.47
CA LYS A 502 -10.16 13.69 -25.13
C LYS A 502 -9.37 12.71 -26.01
N THR A 503 -8.04 12.71 -25.92
CA THR A 503 -7.19 11.77 -26.65
C THR A 503 -7.53 10.35 -26.23
N PRO A 504 -7.94 9.46 -27.16
CA PRO A 504 -8.32 8.10 -26.81
C PRO A 504 -7.08 7.29 -26.35
N PRO A 505 -7.23 6.40 -25.36
CA PRO A 505 -6.22 5.39 -25.08
C PRO A 505 -5.91 4.54 -26.32
N ALA A 506 -4.71 3.97 -26.36
CA ALA A 506 -4.32 3.03 -27.40
C ALA A 506 -5.35 1.88 -27.47
N GLY A 507 -5.75 1.48 -28.68
CA GLY A 507 -6.77 0.46 -28.90
C GLY A 507 -8.22 0.96 -28.86
N CYS A 508 -8.51 2.16 -28.36
CA CYS A 508 -9.89 2.67 -28.19
C CYS A 508 -10.29 3.78 -29.16
N SER A 509 -9.45 4.15 -30.13
CA SER A 509 -9.68 5.28 -31.06
C SER A 509 -10.84 5.07 -32.05
N HIS A 510 -11.28 3.83 -32.24
CA HIS A 510 -12.40 3.47 -33.11
C HIS A 510 -13.77 3.69 -32.44
N LEU A 511 -13.80 4.02 -31.14
CA LEU A 511 -15.00 4.24 -30.35
C LEU A 511 -15.23 5.74 -30.13
N GLN A 512 -16.49 6.16 -30.12
CA GLN A 512 -16.85 7.55 -29.86
C GLN A 512 -16.61 7.91 -28.39
N PHE A 513 -15.88 8.98 -28.13
CA PHE A 513 -15.62 9.48 -26.77
C PHE A 513 -16.93 9.64 -25.98
N GLY A 514 -16.94 9.11 -24.75
CA GLY A 514 -18.05 9.27 -23.81
C GLY A 514 -19.13 8.18 -23.85
N THR A 515 -19.10 7.27 -24.82
CA THR A 515 -20.02 6.11 -24.85
C THR A 515 -19.61 5.03 -23.84
N ASP A 516 -20.53 4.12 -23.50
CA ASP A 516 -20.22 3.02 -22.58
C ASP A 516 -19.12 2.10 -23.12
N ASP A 517 -19.18 1.75 -24.40
CA ASP A 517 -18.14 0.94 -25.05
C ASP A 517 -16.76 1.61 -24.98
N TYR A 518 -16.71 2.93 -25.15
CA TYR A 518 -15.46 3.71 -25.03
C TYR A 518 -14.89 3.60 -23.61
N TRP A 519 -15.74 3.75 -22.57
CA TRP A 519 -15.29 3.67 -21.18
C TRP A 519 -14.86 2.27 -20.77
N VAL A 520 -15.55 1.23 -21.25
CA VAL A 520 -15.14 -0.17 -21.03
C VAL A 520 -13.78 -0.44 -21.69
N CYS A 521 -13.61 -0.05 -22.96
CA CYS A 521 -12.32 -0.17 -23.64
C CYS A 521 -11.22 0.56 -22.86
N ALA A 522 -11.47 1.82 -22.47
CA ALA A 522 -10.50 2.63 -21.74
C ALA A 522 -10.13 2.01 -20.39
N ALA A 523 -11.09 1.44 -19.65
CA ALA A 523 -10.84 0.77 -18.37
C ALA A 523 -9.91 -0.44 -18.53
N ILE A 524 -10.14 -1.26 -19.56
CA ILE A 524 -9.32 -2.44 -19.86
C ILE A 524 -7.91 -2.05 -20.31
N GLN A 525 -7.78 -1.05 -21.19
CA GLN A 525 -6.49 -0.65 -21.75
C GLN A 525 -5.62 0.13 -20.75
N THR A 526 -6.24 0.87 -19.84
CA THR A 526 -5.54 1.75 -18.88
C THR A 526 -5.67 1.28 -17.44
N THR A 527 -5.92 -0.01 -17.24
CA THR A 527 -6.11 -0.59 -15.90
C THR A 527 -4.90 -0.31 -15.01
N HIS A 528 -5.18 0.01 -13.76
CA HIS A 528 -4.17 0.27 -12.75
C HIS A 528 -4.59 -0.34 -11.42
N SER A 529 -3.65 -1.02 -10.76
CA SER A 529 -3.84 -1.48 -9.38
C SER A 529 -3.62 -0.30 -8.43
N ASN A 530 -4.50 -0.09 -7.45
CA ASN A 530 -4.23 0.88 -6.38
C ASN A 530 -3.22 0.35 -5.34
N TYR A 531 -2.64 -0.83 -5.60
CA TYR A 531 -1.65 -1.48 -4.78
C TYR A 531 -2.14 -1.80 -3.37
N HIS A 532 -3.39 -2.26 -3.28
CA HIS A 532 -4.06 -2.69 -2.06
C HIS A 532 -4.42 -4.19 -2.07
N PRO A 533 -3.53 -5.12 -2.49
CA PRO A 533 -3.86 -6.54 -2.46
C PRO A 533 -4.09 -7.03 -1.03
N VAL A 534 -5.13 -7.83 -0.82
CA VAL A 534 -5.52 -8.41 0.48
C VAL A 534 -6.09 -9.83 0.31
N GLY A 535 -6.44 -10.47 1.43
CA GLY A 535 -7.30 -11.66 1.46
C GLY A 535 -6.66 -13.02 1.24
N THR A 536 -5.37 -13.05 0.93
CA THR A 536 -4.62 -14.27 0.56
C THR A 536 -4.34 -15.24 1.70
N CYS A 537 -4.54 -14.81 2.95
CA CYS A 537 -4.58 -15.65 4.14
C CYS A 537 -5.85 -15.36 4.93
N LYS A 538 -6.99 -15.37 4.23
CA LYS A 538 -8.34 -15.01 4.69
C LYS A 538 -8.62 -15.39 6.15
N MET A 539 -9.02 -14.41 6.96
CA MET A 539 -9.60 -14.62 8.29
C MET A 539 -11.05 -15.08 8.17
N GLY A 540 -11.43 -16.12 8.91
CA GLY A 540 -12.81 -16.59 8.94
C GLY A 540 -13.09 -17.50 10.14
N PRO A 541 -14.38 -17.71 10.47
CA PRO A 541 -14.78 -18.66 11.50
C PRO A 541 -14.39 -20.09 11.10
N PRO A 542 -14.36 -21.06 12.04
CA PRO A 542 -13.98 -22.44 11.73
C PRO A 542 -14.94 -23.14 10.74
N THR A 543 -16.12 -22.56 10.51
CA THR A 543 -17.11 -23.01 9.52
C THR A 543 -16.86 -22.49 8.11
N ASP A 544 -15.97 -21.51 7.93
CA ASP A 544 -15.58 -21.02 6.60
C ASP A 544 -14.49 -21.93 6.02
N PRO A 545 -14.78 -22.72 4.97
CA PRO A 545 -13.82 -23.66 4.39
C PRO A 545 -12.64 -22.98 3.70
N ASP A 546 -12.77 -21.68 3.37
CA ASP A 546 -11.71 -20.91 2.72
C ASP A 546 -10.82 -20.15 3.72
N ALA A 547 -11.13 -20.22 5.02
CA ALA A 547 -10.36 -19.53 6.04
C ALA A 547 -8.98 -20.17 6.26
N VAL A 548 -7.96 -19.30 6.33
CA VAL A 548 -6.57 -19.67 6.63
C VAL A 548 -6.24 -19.40 8.10
N VAL A 549 -6.76 -18.29 8.64
CA VAL A 549 -6.63 -17.93 10.05
C VAL A 549 -7.97 -17.76 10.72
N ASP A 550 -8.01 -18.01 12.03
CA ASP A 550 -9.18 -17.74 12.86
C ASP A 550 -9.29 -16.24 13.25
N PRO A 551 -10.38 -15.79 13.90
CA PRO A 551 -10.51 -14.40 14.35
C PRO A 551 -9.47 -13.92 15.37
N GLN A 552 -8.69 -14.86 15.93
CA GLN A 552 -7.54 -14.61 16.80
C GLN A 552 -6.22 -14.70 16.02
N LEU A 553 -6.29 -14.74 14.69
CA LEU A 553 -5.17 -14.70 13.75
C LEU A 553 -4.26 -15.93 13.81
N ARG A 554 -4.73 -17.04 14.37
CA ARG A 554 -4.00 -18.31 14.42
C ARG A 554 -4.22 -19.08 13.14
N VAL A 555 -3.16 -19.65 12.57
CA VAL A 555 -3.27 -20.51 11.38
C VAL A 555 -3.98 -21.80 11.73
N TYR A 556 -5.03 -22.16 10.98
CA TYR A 556 -5.80 -23.35 11.25
C TYR A 556 -4.96 -24.63 11.18
N GLY A 557 -5.04 -25.46 12.22
CA GLY A 557 -4.35 -26.75 12.28
C GLY A 557 -2.85 -26.70 12.54
N VAL A 558 -2.27 -25.52 12.78
CA VAL A 558 -0.85 -25.35 13.12
C VAL A 558 -0.73 -24.51 14.39
N LYS A 559 -0.15 -25.10 15.45
CA LYS A 559 0.04 -24.41 16.72
C LYS A 559 1.24 -23.47 16.64
N ARG A 560 1.18 -22.38 17.41
CA ARG A 560 2.24 -21.36 17.52
C ARG A 560 2.59 -20.65 16.22
N LEU A 561 1.61 -20.54 15.33
CA LEU A 561 1.76 -19.83 14.06
C LEU A 561 0.59 -18.87 13.85
N ARG A 562 0.90 -17.62 13.53
CA ARG A 562 -0.08 -16.58 13.20
C ARG A 562 0.27 -15.89 11.89
N VAL A 563 -0.75 -15.33 11.24
CA VAL A 563 -0.56 -14.35 10.16
C VAL A 563 -1.19 -13.04 10.62
N ILE A 564 -0.42 -11.96 10.60
CA ILE A 564 -0.88 -10.65 11.07
C ILE A 564 -0.37 -9.59 10.10
N ASP A 565 -1.07 -9.44 8.98
CA ASP A 565 -0.88 -8.41 7.97
C ASP A 565 -2.13 -8.28 7.09
N SER A 566 -2.09 -7.52 6.01
CA SER A 566 -3.25 -7.28 5.13
C SER A 566 -3.79 -8.54 4.43
N SER A 567 -3.04 -9.65 4.40
CA SER A 567 -3.50 -10.92 3.82
C SER A 567 -4.70 -11.50 4.55
N ILE A 568 -4.91 -11.13 5.81
CA ILE A 568 -5.99 -11.70 6.64
C ILE A 568 -7.36 -11.06 6.38
N MET A 569 -7.42 -9.90 5.71
CA MET A 569 -8.68 -9.19 5.51
C MET A 569 -9.65 -10.06 4.68
N PRO A 570 -10.83 -10.45 5.22
CA PRO A 570 -11.74 -11.33 4.48
C PRO A 570 -12.29 -10.67 3.22
N VAL A 571 -12.56 -9.36 3.31
CA VAL A 571 -12.94 -8.48 2.21
C VAL A 571 -12.18 -7.16 2.39
N ILE A 572 -11.74 -6.56 1.29
CA ILE A 572 -11.02 -5.28 1.29
C ILE A 572 -11.92 -4.18 1.85
N THR A 573 -11.32 -3.27 2.61
CA THR A 573 -11.99 -2.09 3.14
C THR A 573 -12.19 -1.07 2.02
N SER A 574 -13.27 -0.29 2.06
CA SER A 574 -13.61 0.75 1.10
C SER A 574 -12.73 2.01 1.25
N GLY A 575 -11.40 1.83 1.10
CA GLY A 575 -10.37 2.86 1.22
C GLY A 575 -8.96 2.27 1.24
N ASN A 576 -7.94 3.12 1.33
CA ASN A 576 -6.55 2.68 1.29
C ASN A 576 -6.21 1.71 2.43
N THR A 577 -5.39 0.69 2.16
CA THR A 577 -5.19 -0.42 3.12
C THR A 577 -4.04 -0.23 4.11
N ASN A 578 -3.33 0.91 4.08
CA ASN A 578 -2.23 1.16 5.03
C ASN A 578 -2.73 1.31 6.48
N ALA A 579 -3.71 2.19 6.74
CA ALA A 579 -4.24 2.36 8.09
C ALA A 579 -4.91 1.06 8.61
N PRO A 580 -5.74 0.34 7.83
CA PRO A 580 -6.23 -0.97 8.23
C PRO A 580 -5.11 -1.97 8.58
N SER A 581 -3.97 -1.93 7.88
CA SER A 581 -2.83 -2.81 8.18
C SER A 581 -2.11 -2.43 9.49
N ILE A 582 -2.00 -1.13 9.80
CA ILE A 582 -1.50 -0.64 11.09
C ILE A 582 -2.44 -1.10 12.22
N MET A 583 -3.76 -0.95 12.02
CA MET A 583 -4.79 -1.40 12.96
C MET A 583 -4.70 -2.91 13.21
N ILE A 584 -4.53 -3.72 12.16
CA ILE A 584 -4.32 -5.17 12.29
C ILE A 584 -3.06 -5.46 13.11
N GLY A 585 -1.98 -4.71 12.92
CA GLY A 585 -0.77 -4.83 13.73
C GLY A 585 -0.99 -4.50 15.21
N GLU A 586 -1.69 -3.39 15.50
CA GLU A 586 -2.02 -2.95 16.86
C GLU A 586 -2.88 -3.97 17.60
N LYS A 587 -3.98 -4.38 16.97
CA LYS A 587 -4.91 -5.36 17.51
C LYS A 587 -4.28 -6.74 17.61
N GLY A 588 -3.50 -7.13 16.60
CA GLY A 588 -2.78 -8.40 16.58
C GLY A 588 -1.78 -8.51 17.73
N ALA A 589 -1.04 -7.44 18.03
CA ALA A 589 -0.14 -7.40 19.19
C ALA A 589 -0.89 -7.62 20.50
N ASP A 590 -2.06 -6.99 20.66
CA ASP A 590 -2.89 -7.11 21.86
C ASP A 590 -3.55 -8.50 21.97
N ILE A 591 -3.93 -9.13 20.85
CA ILE A 591 -4.38 -10.53 20.80
C ILE A 591 -3.27 -11.49 21.25
N VAL A 592 -2.03 -11.28 20.78
CA VAL A 592 -0.87 -12.08 21.20
C VAL A 592 -0.61 -11.87 22.69
N LYS A 593 -0.56 -10.62 23.16
CA LYS A 593 -0.41 -10.26 24.58
C LYS A 593 -1.40 -11.00 25.49
N LYS A 594 -2.69 -10.92 25.15
CA LYS A 594 -3.76 -11.63 25.89
C LYS A 594 -3.58 -13.15 25.87
N SER A 595 -3.15 -13.72 24.74
CA SER A 595 -2.92 -15.18 24.62
C SER A 595 -1.84 -15.70 25.58
N TYR A 596 -0.95 -14.81 26.03
CA TYR A 596 0.13 -15.10 26.98
C TYR A 596 -0.08 -14.44 28.35
N GLY A 597 -1.32 -14.08 28.69
CA GLY A 597 -1.70 -13.64 30.03
C GLY A 597 -1.34 -12.18 30.38
N ILE A 598 -0.93 -11.37 29.41
CA ILE A 598 -0.68 -9.93 29.62
C ILE A 598 -2.02 -9.20 29.69
N LYS A 599 -2.22 -8.43 30.77
CA LYS A 599 -3.34 -7.49 30.92
C LYS A 599 -2.98 -6.19 30.19
N LEU A 600 -3.91 -5.69 29.37
CA LEU A 600 -3.74 -4.50 28.54
C LEU A 600 -4.22 -3.23 29.22
#